data_AF-A0A8T7K608-F1
#
_entry.id   AF-A0A8T7K608-F1
#
_cell.length_a   1.000
_cell.length_b   1.000
_cell.length_c   1.000
_cell.angle_alpha   90.00
_cell.angle_beta   90.00
_cell.angle_gamma   90.00
#
_symmetry.space_group_name_H-M   'P 1'
#
loop_
_entity.id
_entity.type
_entity.pdbx_description
1 polymer ?
#
loop_
_entity_poly.entity_id
_entity_poly.type
_entity_poly.pdbx_seq_one_letter_code
_entity_poly.pdbx_strand_id
1 'polypeptide(L)'
;MMRTFQTLNQFNFDADSGILYLSASQPNDPASLMALKQEGSYVNISVIHGPIEIALRPRLQELQRVLARLKAVEGMQTARQVGTGQAFLALGLGTDGQLLLRPTIVADAAGHLMFNIALTDAVRARLFEWLAVSSEA
;
A
#
# COMPACT_ATOMS: atom_id res chain seq x y z
N MET A 1 11.35 -10.33 -14.95
CA MET A 1 10.42 -11.26 -14.28
C MET A 1 9.05 -10.59 -14.23
N MET A 2 8.01 -11.25 -14.75
CA MET A 2 6.64 -10.72 -14.70
C MET A 2 6.16 -10.79 -13.25
N ARG A 3 5.80 -9.65 -12.67
CA ARG A 3 5.35 -9.56 -11.28
C ARG A 3 3.82 -9.65 -11.27
N THR A 4 3.26 -10.65 -10.59
CA THR A 4 1.81 -10.73 -10.38
C THR A 4 1.42 -9.78 -9.25
N PHE A 5 0.49 -8.88 -9.51
CA PHE A 5 -0.08 -7.97 -8.52
C PHE A 5 -1.46 -8.44 -8.11
N GLN A 6 -1.72 -8.46 -6.82
CA GLN A 6 -3.05 -8.65 -6.28
C GLN A 6 -3.80 -7.33 -6.27
N THR A 7 -4.94 -7.29 -6.95
CA THR A 7 -5.77 -6.08 -6.98
C THR A 7 -6.72 -6.05 -5.78
N LEU A 8 -6.62 -5.01 -4.95
CA LEU A 8 -7.59 -4.67 -3.92
C LEU A 8 -8.51 -3.58 -4.46
N ASN A 9 -9.80 -3.89 -4.54
CA ASN A 9 -10.81 -3.05 -5.17
C ASN A 9 -11.98 -2.72 -4.23
N GLN A 10 -11.92 -3.13 -2.97
CA GLN A 10 -12.87 -2.77 -1.92
C GLN A 10 -12.22 -1.87 -0.88
N PHE A 11 -13.01 -0.96 -0.33
CA PHE A 11 -12.65 -0.04 0.73
C PHE A 11 -13.73 -0.13 1.82
N ASN A 12 -13.34 -0.42 3.05
CA ASN A 12 -14.23 -0.48 4.20
C ASN A 12 -13.56 0.22 5.39
N PHE A 13 -14.21 1.26 5.93
CA PHE A 13 -13.71 1.97 7.09
C PHE A 13 -14.62 1.69 8.30
N ASP A 14 -14.02 1.13 9.35
CA ASP A 14 -14.67 0.92 10.63
C ASP A 14 -14.44 2.16 11.52
N ALA A 15 -15.50 2.93 11.72
CA ALA A 15 -15.45 4.18 12.48
C ALA A 15 -15.21 3.96 13.99
N ASP A 16 -15.60 2.79 14.53
CA ASP A 16 -15.47 2.51 15.96
C ASP A 16 -14.02 2.17 16.31
N SER A 17 -13.36 1.34 15.49
CA SER A 17 -11.96 0.97 15.69
C SER A 17 -10.96 1.95 15.05
N GLY A 18 -11.44 2.78 14.13
CA GLY A 18 -10.64 3.70 13.31
C GLY A 18 -9.76 2.97 12.28
N ILE A 19 -10.10 1.72 11.94
CA ILE A 19 -9.33 0.88 11.01
C ILE A 19 -9.92 0.96 9.61
N LEU A 20 -9.05 1.19 8.64
CA LEU A 20 -9.34 1.09 7.22
C LEU A 20 -8.93 -0.29 6.69
N TYR A 21 -9.86 -1.00 6.06
CA TYR A 21 -9.62 -2.28 5.39
C TYR A 21 -9.72 -2.13 3.87
N LEU A 22 -8.73 -2.67 3.17
CA LEU A 22 -8.69 -2.80 1.72
C LEU A 22 -8.61 -4.29 1.36
N SER A 23 -9.51 -4.77 0.51
CA SER A 23 -9.64 -6.19 0.17
C SER A 23 -9.94 -6.41 -1.31
N ALA A 24 -9.72 -7.64 -1.79
CA ALA A 24 -10.19 -8.08 -3.09
C ALA A 24 -11.67 -8.50 -3.02
N SER A 25 -12.44 -8.18 -4.07
CA SER A 25 -13.87 -8.53 -4.16
C SER A 25 -14.16 -9.96 -4.62
N GLN A 26 -13.14 -10.77 -4.93
CA GLN A 26 -13.37 -12.07 -5.55
C GLN A 26 -13.59 -13.20 -4.52
N PRO A 27 -14.63 -14.03 -4.69
CA PRO A 27 -14.95 -15.12 -3.76
C PRO A 27 -13.90 -16.25 -3.72
N ASN A 28 -12.98 -16.32 -4.70
CA ASN A 28 -11.94 -17.35 -4.78
C ASN A 28 -10.54 -16.88 -4.32
N ASP A 29 -10.42 -15.66 -3.80
CA ASP A 29 -9.16 -15.22 -3.17
C ASP A 29 -9.41 -14.43 -1.89
N PRO A 30 -9.76 -15.14 -0.79
CA PRO A 30 -9.92 -14.54 0.53
C PRO A 30 -8.59 -14.14 1.18
N ALA A 31 -7.44 -14.32 0.50
CA ALA A 31 -6.15 -14.37 1.18
C ALA A 31 -5.51 -13.00 1.38
N SER A 32 -5.93 -11.96 0.64
CA SER A 32 -5.26 -10.66 0.62
C SER A 32 -6.08 -9.56 1.25
N LEU A 33 -5.62 -9.10 2.41
CA LEU A 33 -6.22 -8.01 3.19
C LEU A 33 -5.14 -7.01 3.55
N MET A 34 -5.44 -5.72 3.44
CA MET A 34 -4.62 -4.66 3.98
C MET A 34 -5.43 -3.87 5.00
N ALA A 35 -4.98 -3.85 6.25
CA ALA A 35 -5.54 -3.05 7.32
C ALA A 35 -4.63 -1.85 7.61
N LEU A 36 -5.20 -0.66 7.78
CA LEU A 36 -4.47 0.56 8.10
C LEU A 36 -5.10 1.26 9.30
N LYS A 37 -4.27 1.83 10.16
CA LYS A 37 -4.71 2.67 11.28
C LYS A 37 -3.77 3.84 11.48
N GLN A 38 -4.28 5.05 11.64
CA GLN A 38 -3.47 6.21 12.03
C GLN A 38 -3.25 6.19 13.55
N GLU A 39 -2.00 6.31 13.97
CA GLU A 39 -1.59 6.31 15.38
C GLU A 39 -0.61 7.46 15.63
N GLY A 40 -1.12 8.62 16.03
CA GLY A 40 -0.32 9.82 16.21
C GLY A 40 0.39 10.23 14.93
N SER A 41 1.72 10.20 14.91
CA SER A 41 2.55 10.57 13.75
C SER A 41 2.89 9.41 12.81
N TYR A 42 2.26 8.24 13.00
CA TYR A 42 2.51 7.02 12.23
C TYR A 42 1.23 6.46 11.61
N VAL A 43 1.40 5.64 10.58
CA VAL A 43 0.34 4.76 10.06
C VAL A 43 0.77 3.33 10.34
N ASN A 44 -0.03 2.59 11.09
CA ASN A 44 0.13 1.14 11.22
C ASN A 44 -0.50 0.48 10.00
N ILE A 45 0.26 -0.36 9.32
CA ILE A 45 -0.13 -1.05 8.09
C ILE A 45 0.11 -2.53 8.32
N SER A 46 -0.93 -3.34 8.21
CA SER A 46 -0.85 -4.80 8.15
C SER A 46 -1.27 -5.23 6.77
N VAL A 47 -0.42 -5.99 6.07
CA VAL A 47 -0.77 -6.63 4.80
C VAL A 47 -0.67 -8.13 5.00
N ILE A 48 -1.79 -8.81 4.85
CA ILE A 48 -1.92 -10.26 4.96
C ILE A 48 -2.02 -10.83 3.55
N HIS A 49 -1.26 -11.87 3.26
CA HIS A 49 -1.39 -12.68 2.06
C HIS A 49 -1.25 -14.16 2.43
N GLY A 50 -2.39 -14.86 2.49
CA GLY A 50 -2.44 -16.25 2.95
C GLY A 50 -2.00 -16.36 4.42
N PRO A 51 -1.04 -17.22 4.77
CA PRO A 51 -0.60 -17.40 6.16
C PRO A 51 0.45 -16.38 6.63
N ILE A 52 0.85 -15.44 5.76
CA ILE A 52 1.94 -14.49 6.05
C ILE A 52 1.37 -13.08 6.18
N GLU A 53 1.85 -12.36 7.19
CA GLU A 53 1.58 -10.95 7.40
C GLU A 53 2.89 -10.16 7.38
N ILE A 54 2.89 -9.02 6.68
CA ILE A 54 3.92 -7.98 6.81
C ILE A 54 3.27 -6.77 7.46
N ALA A 55 3.74 -6.44 8.67
CA ALA A 55 3.33 -5.25 9.39
C ALA A 55 4.41 -4.16 9.28
N LEU A 56 4.00 -2.94 8.94
CA LEU A 56 4.85 -1.76 8.81
C LEU A 56 4.26 -0.60 9.61
N ARG A 57 5.12 0.29 10.10
CA ARG A 57 4.71 1.49 10.81
C ARG A 57 5.41 2.74 10.26
N PRO A 58 5.18 3.12 8.99
CA PRO A 58 5.79 4.32 8.41
C PRO A 58 5.32 5.60 9.11
N ARG A 59 6.15 6.65 9.04
CA ARG A 59 5.76 8.01 9.47
C ARG A 59 4.68 8.54 8.55
N LEU A 60 3.58 9.02 9.12
CA LEU A 60 2.41 9.52 8.38
C LEU A 60 2.80 10.66 7.43
N GLN A 61 3.53 11.66 7.94
CA GLN A 61 3.96 12.82 7.15
C GLN A 61 4.86 12.42 5.96
N GLU A 62 5.72 11.42 6.14
CA GLU A 62 6.58 10.92 5.07
C GLU A 62 5.76 10.19 4.00
N LEU A 63 4.82 9.33 4.43
CA LEU A 63 3.92 8.63 3.53
C LEU A 63 3.06 9.60 2.72
N GLN A 64 2.41 10.57 3.36
CA GLN A 64 1.63 11.62 2.71
C GLN A 64 2.46 12.37 1.66
N ARG A 65 3.66 12.84 2.05
CA ARG A 65 4.56 13.58 1.16
C ARG A 65 4.98 12.76 -0.06
N VAL A 66 5.27 11.46 0.12
CA VAL A 66 5.65 10.60 -1.00
C VAL A 66 4.47 10.35 -1.92
N LEU A 67 3.29 10.05 -1.38
CA LEU A 67 2.07 9.84 -2.16
C LEU A 67 1.68 11.08 -2.97
N ALA A 68 1.76 12.27 -2.38
CA ALA A 68 1.47 13.55 -3.03
C ALA A 68 2.37 13.83 -4.25
N ARG A 69 3.58 13.27 -4.27
CA ARG A 69 4.61 13.51 -5.30
C ARG A 69 4.77 12.35 -6.28
N LEU A 70 3.94 11.31 -6.18
CA LEU A 70 3.97 10.21 -7.13
C LEU A 70 3.60 10.73 -8.52
N LYS A 71 4.48 10.48 -9.50
CA LYS A 71 4.19 10.70 -10.90
C LYS A 71 3.79 9.37 -11.52
N ALA A 72 2.78 9.41 -12.39
CA ALA A 72 2.40 8.25 -13.17
C ALA A 72 3.59 7.81 -14.06
N VAL A 73 3.88 6.52 -14.07
CA VAL A 73 4.94 5.91 -14.90
C VAL A 73 4.38 4.73 -15.66
N GLU A 74 4.97 4.44 -16.82
CA GLU A 74 4.61 3.26 -17.60
C GLU A 74 5.07 1.97 -16.90
N GLY A 75 4.20 0.96 -16.94
CA GLY A 75 4.47 -0.38 -16.42
C GLY A 75 4.27 -0.53 -14.90
N MET A 76 4.47 -1.76 -14.42
CA MET A 76 4.20 -2.14 -13.03
C MET A 76 5.42 -1.91 -12.12
N GLN A 77 5.84 -0.65 -12.03
CA GLN A 77 7.03 -0.26 -11.27
C GLN A 77 6.69 0.58 -10.04
N THR A 78 7.42 0.33 -8.96
CA THR A 78 7.40 1.14 -7.73
C THR A 78 8.59 2.09 -7.78
N ALA A 79 8.34 3.40 -7.75
CA ALA A 79 9.35 4.43 -7.99
C ALA A 79 9.84 5.14 -6.72
N ARG A 80 9.15 4.96 -5.59
CA ARG A 80 9.48 5.57 -4.29
C ARG A 80 9.33 4.54 -3.18
N GLN A 81 9.96 4.81 -2.03
CA GLN A 81 9.81 3.98 -0.84
C GLN A 81 9.69 4.84 0.41
N VAL A 82 8.96 4.33 1.40
CA VAL A 82 8.79 4.93 2.73
C VAL A 82 9.17 3.88 3.77
N GLY A 83 10.07 4.23 4.69
CA GLY A 83 10.60 3.29 5.70
C GLY A 83 12.12 3.25 5.71
N THR A 84 12.68 2.10 6.05
CA THR A 84 14.13 1.89 6.16
C THR A 84 14.67 1.10 4.98
N GLY A 85 15.99 1.00 4.84
CA GLY A 85 16.60 0.11 3.85
C GLY A 85 16.31 -1.39 4.07
N GLN A 86 15.81 -1.78 5.25
CA GLN A 86 15.56 -3.19 5.59
C GLN A 86 14.06 -3.55 5.63
N ALA A 87 13.20 -2.57 5.85
CA ALA A 87 11.75 -2.73 5.88
C ALA A 87 11.09 -1.44 5.39
N PHE A 88 10.34 -1.52 4.28
CA PHE A 88 9.76 -0.36 3.63
C PHE A 88 8.47 -0.70 2.86
N LEU A 89 7.68 0.34 2.62
CA LEU A 89 6.58 0.33 1.67
C LEU A 89 7.05 0.97 0.36
N ALA A 90 7.21 0.17 -0.69
CA ALA A 90 7.47 0.67 -2.04
C ALA A 90 6.15 1.13 -2.69
N LEU A 91 6.21 2.26 -3.38
CA LEU A 91 5.05 2.98 -3.93
C LEU A 91 5.26 3.27 -5.41
N GLY A 92 4.24 3.05 -6.22
CA GLY A 92 4.22 3.37 -7.64
C GLY A 92 2.84 3.84 -8.08
N LEU A 93 2.79 4.64 -9.14
CA LEU A 93 1.53 5.06 -9.75
C LEU A 93 1.55 4.71 -11.23
N GLY A 94 0.61 3.87 -11.65
CA GLY A 94 0.43 3.52 -13.06
C GLY A 94 -0.24 4.65 -13.83
N THR A 95 0.00 4.70 -15.14
CA THR A 95 -0.71 5.61 -16.07
C THR A 95 -2.20 5.32 -16.16
N ASP A 96 -2.63 4.12 -15.78
CA ASP A 96 -4.02 3.69 -15.63
C ASP A 96 -4.66 4.14 -14.30
N GLY A 97 -3.92 4.89 -13.47
CA GLY A 97 -4.38 5.39 -12.18
C GLY A 97 -4.23 4.39 -11.03
N GLN A 98 -3.75 3.17 -11.28
CA GLN A 98 -3.54 2.20 -10.20
C GLN A 98 -2.41 2.63 -9.26
N LEU A 99 -2.65 2.50 -7.96
CA LEU A 99 -1.59 2.68 -6.95
C LEU A 99 -0.96 1.33 -6.66
N LEU A 100 0.34 1.21 -6.92
CA LEU A 100 1.12 0.02 -6.63
C LEU A 100 1.74 0.16 -5.25
N LEU A 101 1.45 -0.80 -4.38
CA LEU A 101 1.97 -0.90 -3.03
C LEU A 101 2.78 -2.17 -2.90
N ARG A 102 3.97 -2.06 -2.31
CA ARG A 102 4.83 -3.22 -2.04
C ARG A 102 5.44 -3.15 -0.65
N PRO A 103 4.75 -3.65 0.39
CA PRO A 103 5.41 -3.91 1.66
C PRO A 103 6.55 -4.90 1.42
N THR A 104 7.74 -4.55 1.87
CA THR A 104 8.97 -5.29 1.59
C THR A 104 9.80 -5.40 2.86
N ILE A 105 10.21 -6.63 3.19
CA ILE A 105 11.28 -6.93 4.14
C ILE A 105 12.46 -7.45 3.34
N VAL A 106 13.61 -6.80 3.49
CA VAL A 106 14.87 -7.26 2.91
C VAL A 106 15.37 -8.45 3.74
N ALA A 107 15.70 -9.53 3.06
CA ALA A 107 16.28 -10.73 3.65
C ALA A 107 17.81 -10.70 3.50
N ASP A 108 18.45 -11.85 3.37
CA ASP A 108 19.88 -11.96 3.09
C ASP A 108 20.26 -11.38 1.70
N ALA A 109 21.57 -11.28 1.42
CA ALA A 109 22.25 -10.91 0.17
C ALA A 109 21.47 -10.13 -0.93
N ALA A 110 20.41 -10.71 -1.50
CA ALA A 110 19.47 -10.06 -2.43
C ALA A 110 18.00 -10.52 -2.29
N GLY A 111 17.69 -11.30 -1.25
CA GLY A 111 16.36 -11.83 -0.99
C GLY A 111 15.40 -10.75 -0.49
N HIS A 112 14.13 -10.85 -0.88
CA HIS A 112 13.09 -9.96 -0.43
C HIS A 112 11.81 -10.75 -0.17
N LEU A 113 11.22 -10.58 1.01
CA LEU A 113 9.83 -10.95 1.26
C LEU A 113 8.96 -9.74 0.93
N MET A 114 8.08 -9.87 -0.06
CA MET A 114 7.27 -8.76 -0.52
C MET A 114 5.90 -9.22 -1.00
N PHE A 115 4.89 -8.35 -0.80
CA PHE A 115 3.58 -8.51 -1.43
C PHE A 115 3.41 -7.46 -2.51
N ASN A 116 2.95 -7.86 -3.69
CA ASN A 116 2.67 -6.94 -4.79
C ASN A 116 1.18 -6.64 -4.80
N ILE A 117 0.81 -5.45 -4.31
CA ILE A 117 -0.57 -5.02 -4.18
C ILE A 117 -0.83 -3.90 -5.20
N ALA A 118 -1.96 -3.96 -5.89
CA ALA A 118 -2.46 -2.89 -6.74
C ALA A 118 -3.80 -2.40 -6.17
N LEU A 119 -3.95 -1.11 -5.96
CA LEU A 119 -5.25 -0.50 -5.66
C LEU A 119 -5.82 0.06 -6.94
N THR A 120 -7.11 -0.17 -7.17
CA THR A 120 -7.84 0.51 -8.25
C THR A 120 -7.82 2.02 -8.01
N ASP A 121 -8.02 2.80 -9.08
CA ASP A 121 -8.11 4.26 -8.98
C ASP A 121 -9.13 4.71 -7.92
N ALA A 122 -10.30 4.08 -7.89
CA ALA A 122 -11.35 4.35 -6.91
C ALA A 122 -10.88 4.11 -5.46
N VAL A 123 -10.22 2.98 -5.18
CA VAL A 123 -9.71 2.67 -3.84
C VAL A 123 -8.55 3.59 -3.46
N ARG A 124 -7.66 3.91 -4.41
CA ARG A 124 -6.59 4.88 -4.24
C ARG A 124 -7.14 6.24 -3.82
N ALA A 125 -8.17 6.76 -4.50
CA ALA A 125 -8.75 8.05 -4.18
C ALA A 125 -9.27 8.10 -2.74
N ARG A 126 -9.94 7.04 -2.29
CA ARG A 126 -10.46 6.92 -0.91
C ARG A 126 -9.34 6.79 0.12
N LEU A 127 -8.27 6.06 -0.20
CA LEU A 127 -7.08 6.01 0.64
C LEU A 127 -6.41 7.38 0.77
N PHE A 128 -6.31 8.13 -0.34
CA PHE A 128 -5.70 9.47 -0.35
C PHE A 128 -6.53 10.45 0.48
N GLU A 129 -7.86 10.39 0.37
CA GLU A 129 -8.79 11.16 1.20
C GLU A 129 -8.60 10.83 2.68
N TRP A 130 -8.59 9.55 3.06
CA TRP A 130 -8.41 9.11 4.45
C TRP A 130 -7.04 9.51 5.02
N LEU A 131 -5.99 9.45 4.21
CA LEU A 131 -4.64 9.91 4.58
C LEU A 131 -4.48 11.43 4.50
N ALA A 132 -5.50 12.20 4.08
CA ALA A 132 -5.38 13.63 3.82
C ALA A 132 -4.19 14.00 2.92
N VAL A 133 -3.97 13.22 1.86
CA VAL A 133 -2.91 13.50 0.86
C VAL A 133 -3.32 14.74 0.06
N SER A 134 -2.71 15.88 0.35
CA SER A 134 -2.85 17.08 -0.48
C SER A 134 -2.02 16.93 -1.74
N SER A 135 -2.63 17.07 -2.93
CA SER A 135 -1.83 17.34 -4.12
C SER A 135 -1.17 18.70 -3.93
N GLU A 136 0.16 18.74 -3.84
CA GLU A 136 0.89 20.00 -4.04
C GLU A 136 0.58 20.44 -5.49
N ALA A 137 -0.10 21.59 -5.62
CA ALA A 137 -0.44 22.22 -6.90
C ALA A 137 0.81 22.61 -7.69
#